data_AF-A0A1E8F9D3-F1
#
_entry.id   AF-A0A1E8F9D3-F1
#
_cell.length_a   1.000
_cell.length_b   1.000
_cell.length_c   1.000
_cell.angle_alpha   90.00
_cell.angle_beta   90.00
_cell.angle_gamma   90.00
#
_symmetry.space_group_name_H-M   'P 1'
#
loop_
_entity.id
_entity.type
_entity.pdbx_description
1 polymer ?
#
loop_
_entity_poly.entity_id
_entity_poly.type
_entity_poly.pdbx_seq_one_letter_code
_entity_poly.pdbx_strand_id
1 'polypeptide(L)'
;MMQRCKLNQGFTLIEMMIAIVIMGILAAVAVPSYQSQVRESRRGDGQTALMQMHMSQENYRLQNVTYGSANDIAIPASDFYTFTVSNVSATTFTLTATAKNSQTSDTGCTTLTLNQSLTRTPAGCW
;
A
#
# COMPACT_ATOMS: atom_id res chain seq x y z
N MET A 1 25.37 53.42 31.93
CA MET A 1 25.27 52.08 31.32
C MET A 1 23.87 51.55 31.61
N MET A 2 22.93 51.71 30.67
CA MET A 2 21.51 51.38 30.87
C MET A 2 21.28 49.90 30.58
N GLN A 3 21.24 49.10 31.64
CA GLN A 3 20.98 47.67 31.57
C GLN A 3 19.51 47.45 31.23
N ARG A 4 19.25 46.99 30.00
CA ARG A 4 17.90 46.61 29.56
C ARG A 4 17.44 45.40 30.39
N CYS A 5 16.38 45.57 31.17
CA CYS A 5 15.64 44.46 31.77
C CYS A 5 15.09 43.58 30.65
N LYS A 6 15.60 42.35 30.52
CA LYS A 6 14.97 41.34 29.67
C LYS A 6 13.71 40.88 30.41
N LEU A 7 12.55 41.12 29.80
CA LEU A 7 11.31 40.47 30.22
C LEU A 7 11.50 38.96 30.01
N ASN A 8 11.57 38.19 31.10
CA ASN A 8 11.51 36.74 31.02
C ASN A 8 10.11 36.35 30.53
N GLN A 9 9.96 36.20 29.21
CA GLN A 9 8.76 35.66 28.58
C GLN A 9 8.81 34.13 28.70
N GLY A 10 8.29 33.61 29.80
CA GLY A 10 8.01 32.19 29.98
C GLY A 10 6.58 31.88 29.54
N PHE A 11 6.38 30.71 28.92
CA PHE A 11 5.03 30.18 28.67
C PHE A 11 4.35 29.83 29.99
N THR A 12 3.07 30.16 30.11
CA THR A 12 2.25 29.75 31.25
C THR A 12 1.88 28.27 31.15
N LEU A 13 1.64 27.62 32.29
CA LEU A 13 1.15 26.23 32.31
C LEU A 13 -0.17 26.09 31.55
N ILE A 14 -1.04 27.11 31.62
CA ILE A 14 -2.33 27.08 30.93
C ILE A 14 -2.21 27.20 29.42
N GLU A 15 -1.26 28.01 28.91
CA GLU A 15 -0.96 28.06 27.47
C GLU A 15 -0.48 26.70 26.96
N MET A 16 0.36 26.00 27.73
CA MET A 16 0.80 24.67 27.34
C MET A 16 -0.34 23.65 27.37
N MET A 17 -1.26 23.72 28.35
CA MET A 17 -2.44 22.86 28.37
C MET A 17 -3.33 23.08 27.15
N ILE A 18 -3.58 24.33 26.77
CA ILE A 18 -4.36 24.66 25.57
C ILE A 18 -3.66 24.17 24.31
N ALA A 19 -2.34 24.37 24.19
CA ALA A 19 -1.56 23.90 23.05
C ALA A 19 -1.64 22.37 22.89
N ILE A 20 -1.53 21.61 23.98
CA ILE A 20 -1.63 20.14 23.95
C ILE A 20 -3.04 19.71 23.56
N VAL A 21 -4.07 20.38 24.07
CA VAL A 21 -5.47 20.08 23.69
C VAL A 21 -5.68 20.27 22.18
N ILE A 22 -5.20 21.38 21.62
CA ILE A 22 -5.30 21.63 20.17
C ILE A 22 -4.52 20.58 19.38
N MET A 23 -3.28 20.26 19.79
CA MET A 23 -2.48 19.21 19.14
C MET A 23 -3.18 17.84 19.19
N GLY A 24 -3.82 17.50 20.32
CA GLY A 24 -4.58 16.25 20.46
C GLY A 24 -5.74 16.14 19.48
N ILE A 25 -6.50 17.23 19.29
CA ILE A 25 -7.61 17.27 18.33
C ILE A 25 -7.10 17.09 16.89
N LEU A 26 -6.01 17.78 16.54
CA LEU A 26 -5.42 17.66 15.21
C LEU A 26 -4.89 16.25 14.94
N ALA A 27 -4.18 15.66 15.91
CA ALA A 27 -3.63 14.31 15.79
C ALA A 27 -4.72 13.24 15.58
N ALA A 28 -5.88 13.40 16.24
CA ALA A 28 -6.99 12.46 16.13
C ALA A 28 -7.52 12.31 14.69
N VAL A 29 -7.48 13.39 13.88
CA VAL A 29 -7.92 13.37 12.49
C VAL A 29 -6.75 13.08 11.53
N ALA A 30 -5.59 13.68 11.79
CA ALA A 30 -4.45 13.60 10.89
C ALA A 30 -3.85 12.19 10.79
N VAL A 31 -3.70 11.50 11.92
CA VAL A 31 -3.07 10.17 11.97
C VAL A 31 -3.82 9.11 11.15
N PRO A 32 -5.14 8.89 11.33
CA PRO A 32 -5.85 7.87 10.53
C PRO A 32 -5.88 8.22 9.03
N SER A 33 -6.00 9.51 8.69
CA SER A 33 -5.95 9.97 7.31
C SER A 33 -4.60 9.67 6.65
N TYR A 34 -3.50 10.01 7.33
CA TYR A 34 -2.15 9.71 6.83
C TYR A 34 -1.92 8.21 6.64
N GLN A 35 -2.32 7.39 7.60
CA GLN A 35 -2.21 5.93 7.48
C GLN A 35 -3.01 5.38 6.30
N SER A 36 -4.18 5.97 6.00
CA SER A 36 -4.98 5.59 4.83
C SER A 36 -4.27 5.90 3.52
N GLN A 37 -3.68 7.09 3.39
CA GLN A 37 -2.91 7.47 2.20
C GLN A 37 -1.69 6.57 1.99
N VAL A 38 -0.99 6.21 3.07
CA VAL A 38 0.14 5.27 3.00
C VAL A 38 -0.32 3.88 2.52
N ARG A 39 -1.47 3.38 2.99
CA ARG A 39 -2.02 2.10 2.52
C ARG A 39 -2.42 2.15 1.04
N GLU A 40 -3.00 3.26 0.60
CA GLU A 40 -3.37 3.48 -0.80
C GLU A 40 -2.14 3.53 -1.72
N SER A 41 -1.09 4.25 -1.32
CA SER A 41 0.18 4.26 -2.04
C SER A 41 0.75 2.85 -2.21
N ARG A 42 0.80 2.08 -1.11
CA ARG A 42 1.29 0.70 -1.13
C ARG A 42 0.41 -0.23 -1.96
N ARG A 43 -0.90 0.02 -1.98
CA ARG A 43 -1.84 -0.69 -2.86
C ARG A 43 -1.49 -0.44 -4.33
N GLY A 44 -1.16 0.79 -4.70
CA GLY A 44 -0.61 1.13 -6.02
C GLY A 44 0.65 0.34 -6.38
N ASP A 45 1.57 0.14 -5.42
CA ASP A 45 2.76 -0.69 -5.63
C ASP A 45 2.39 -2.16 -5.90
N GLY A 46 1.44 -2.70 -5.14
CA GLY A 46 0.91 -4.06 -5.34
C GLY A 46 0.24 -4.25 -6.70
N GLN A 47 -0.58 -3.28 -7.13
CA GLN A 47 -1.21 -3.27 -8.46
C GLN A 47 -0.17 -3.22 -9.59
N THR A 48 0.85 -2.38 -9.43
CA THR A 48 1.95 -2.25 -10.40
C THR A 48 2.72 -3.56 -10.54
N ALA A 49 3.01 -4.22 -9.41
CA ALA A 49 3.65 -5.53 -9.40
C ALA A 49 2.80 -6.61 -10.09
N LEU A 50 1.47 -6.61 -9.89
CA LEU A 50 0.56 -7.52 -10.60
C LEU A 50 0.57 -7.27 -12.12
N MET A 51 0.63 -6.02 -12.56
CA MET A 51 0.76 -5.69 -13.98
C MET A 51 2.09 -6.14 -14.56
N GLN A 52 3.19 -6.03 -13.81
CA GLN A 52 4.49 -6.55 -14.22
C GLN A 52 4.45 -8.08 -14.39
N MET A 53 3.87 -8.78 -13.42
CA MET A 53 3.67 -10.24 -13.50
C MET A 53 2.79 -10.63 -14.69
N HIS A 54 1.76 -9.84 -15.00
CA HIS A 54 0.91 -10.06 -16.18
C HIS A 54 1.73 -9.95 -17.48
N MET A 55 2.58 -8.93 -17.62
CA MET A 55 3.51 -8.85 -18.76
C MET A 55 4.49 -10.03 -18.82
N SER A 56 4.98 -10.51 -17.66
CA SER A 56 5.81 -11.71 -17.61
C SER A 56 5.07 -12.97 -18.07
N GLN A 57 3.78 -13.10 -17.75
CA GLN A 57 2.95 -14.20 -18.26
C GLN A 57 2.82 -14.16 -19.78
N GLU A 58 2.53 -12.99 -20.34
CA GLU A 58 2.42 -12.83 -21.80
C GLU A 58 3.75 -13.12 -22.50
N ASN A 59 4.87 -12.64 -21.94
CA ASN A 59 6.20 -12.94 -22.47
C ASN A 59 6.54 -14.43 -22.41
N TYR A 60 6.18 -15.13 -21.32
CA TYR A 60 6.36 -16.58 -21.22
C TYR A 60 5.52 -17.34 -22.25
N ARG A 61 4.29 -16.87 -22.50
CA ARG A 61 3.34 -17.46 -23.45
C ARG A 61 3.80 -17.36 -24.91
N LEU A 62 4.70 -16.44 -25.25
CA LEU A 62 5.29 -16.34 -26.59
C LEU A 62 6.13 -17.57 -26.97
N GLN A 63 6.68 -18.26 -25.98
CA GLN A 63 7.58 -19.41 -26.17
C GLN A 63 6.96 -20.74 -25.72
N ASN A 64 5.83 -20.68 -25.01
CA ASN A 64 5.19 -21.83 -24.40
C ASN A 64 3.70 -21.94 -24.76
N VAL A 65 3.20 -23.17 -24.86
CA VAL A 65 1.79 -23.43 -25.19
C VAL A 65 0.85 -23.08 -24.03
N THR A 66 1.40 -22.98 -22.81
CA THR A 66 0.66 -22.61 -21.60
C THR A 66 1.25 -21.38 -20.92
N TYR A 67 0.45 -20.75 -20.08
CA TYR A 67 0.96 -19.76 -19.14
C TYR A 67 1.88 -20.41 -18.10
N GLY A 68 2.72 -19.59 -17.46
CA GLY A 68 3.73 -20.03 -16.52
C GLY A 68 3.18 -20.17 -15.10
N SER A 69 3.73 -21.12 -14.34
CA SER A 69 3.55 -21.20 -12.89
C SER A 69 4.39 -20.15 -12.17
N ALA A 70 4.32 -20.09 -10.83
CA ALA A 70 5.12 -19.15 -10.05
C ALA A 70 6.65 -19.34 -10.19
N ASN A 71 7.10 -20.52 -10.64
CA ASN A 71 8.52 -20.80 -10.88
C ASN A 71 8.99 -20.38 -12.28
N ASP A 72 8.05 -20.13 -13.19
CA ASP A 72 8.30 -19.86 -14.60
C ASP A 72 8.40 -18.35 -14.91
N ILE A 73 7.86 -17.52 -14.02
CA ILE A 73 7.84 -16.07 -14.16
C ILE A 73 8.55 -15.39 -12.98
N ALA A 74 9.06 -14.19 -13.21
CA ALA A 74 9.62 -13.38 -12.13
C ALA A 74 8.51 -12.94 -11.17
N ILE A 75 8.68 -13.28 -9.89
CA ILE A 75 7.78 -12.83 -8.82
C ILE A 75 8.44 -11.65 -8.09
N PRO A 76 7.84 -10.45 -8.11
CA PRO A 76 8.39 -9.28 -7.42
C PRO A 76 8.50 -9.50 -5.91
N ALA A 77 9.60 -9.03 -5.32
CA ALA A 77 9.71 -8.91 -3.88
C ALA A 77 8.93 -7.68 -3.39
N SER A 78 8.25 -7.79 -2.26
CA SER A 78 7.55 -6.69 -1.61
C SER A 78 7.57 -6.90 -0.10
N ASP A 79 7.59 -5.82 0.68
CA ASP A 79 7.44 -5.88 2.13
C ASP A 79 5.97 -5.91 2.58
N PHE A 80 5.03 -5.60 1.67
CA PHE A 80 3.62 -5.41 2.00
C PHE A 80 2.69 -6.38 1.28
N TYR A 81 3.17 -7.08 0.26
CA TYR A 81 2.41 -8.11 -0.44
C TYR A 81 3.21 -9.40 -0.60
N THR A 82 2.48 -10.51 -0.67
CA THR A 82 2.95 -11.80 -1.17
C THR A 82 2.19 -12.09 -2.46
N PHE A 83 2.93 -12.41 -3.52
CA PHE A 83 2.33 -12.67 -4.83
C PHE A 83 2.27 -14.16 -5.12
N THR A 84 1.17 -14.60 -5.73
CA THR A 84 0.98 -15.99 -6.14
C THR A 84 0.36 -16.07 -7.53
N VAL A 85 0.57 -17.22 -8.18
CA VAL A 85 0.00 -17.56 -9.48
C VAL A 85 -0.86 -18.80 -9.31
N SER A 86 -2.10 -18.76 -9.80
CA SER A 86 -3.05 -19.86 -9.73
C SER A 86 -3.86 -19.95 -11.04
N ASN A 87 -4.67 -21.01 -11.18
CA ASN A 87 -5.54 -21.24 -12.33
C ASN A 87 -4.82 -21.20 -13.69
N VAL A 88 -3.59 -21.73 -13.73
CA VAL A 88 -2.72 -21.71 -14.90
C VAL A 88 -3.18 -22.75 -15.92
N SER A 89 -3.41 -22.31 -17.15
CA SER A 89 -3.72 -23.17 -18.30
C SER A 89 -3.17 -22.57 -19.60
N ALA A 90 -3.57 -23.12 -20.75
CA ALA A 90 -3.27 -22.54 -22.06
C ALA A 90 -3.91 -21.16 -22.29
N THR A 91 -4.98 -20.85 -21.57
CA THR A 91 -5.84 -19.68 -21.82
C THR A 91 -6.19 -18.90 -20.56
N THR A 92 -5.77 -19.36 -19.38
CA THR A 92 -6.12 -18.73 -18.10
C THR A 92 -4.92 -18.63 -17.19
N PHE A 93 -4.94 -17.60 -16.35
CA PHE A 93 -4.16 -17.52 -15.12
C PHE A 93 -4.83 -16.53 -14.17
N THR A 94 -4.47 -16.60 -12.90
CA THR A 94 -4.89 -15.62 -11.90
C THR A 94 -3.70 -15.28 -11.03
N LEU A 95 -3.32 -14.02 -11.08
CA LEU A 95 -2.29 -13.42 -10.24
C LEU A 95 -2.97 -12.86 -9.00
N THR A 96 -2.39 -13.09 -7.83
CA THR A 96 -2.97 -12.63 -6.56
C THR A 96 -1.89 -11.97 -5.72
N ALA A 97 -2.15 -10.75 -5.28
CA ALA A 97 -1.37 -10.05 -4.27
C ALA A 97 -2.13 -10.10 -2.95
N THR A 98 -1.55 -10.77 -1.95
CA THR A 98 -2.11 -10.88 -0.60
C THR A 98 -1.33 -9.98 0.33
N ALA A 99 -2.02 -9.07 1.01
CA ALA A 99 -1.44 -8.12 1.95
C ALA A 99 -0.73 -8.84 3.11
N LYS A 100 0.39 -8.28 3.56
CA LYS A 100 1.14 -8.70 4.75
C LYS A 100 1.59 -7.49 5.57
N ASN A 101 2.07 -7.75 6.80
CA ASN A 101 2.52 -6.72 7.72
C ASN A 101 1.46 -5.63 7.92
N SER A 102 1.84 -4.36 7.93
CA SER A 102 0.90 -3.25 8.15
C SER A 102 -0.14 -3.05 7.03
N GLN A 103 0.00 -3.74 5.89
CA GLN A 103 -1.00 -3.68 4.82
C GLN A 103 -2.23 -4.53 5.12
N THR A 104 -2.18 -5.47 6.08
CA THR A 104 -3.37 -6.24 6.49
C THR A 104 -4.48 -5.37 7.08
N SER A 105 -4.14 -4.15 7.49
CA SER A 105 -5.09 -3.15 7.96
C SER A 105 -5.85 -2.43 6.83
N ASP A 106 -5.56 -2.72 5.56
CA ASP A 106 -6.32 -2.22 4.40
C ASP A 106 -7.60 -3.03 4.20
N THR A 107 -8.51 -2.93 5.18
CA THR A 107 -9.74 -3.74 5.24
C THR A 107 -10.57 -3.61 3.97
N GLY A 108 -10.91 -4.74 3.35
CA GLY A 108 -11.63 -4.78 2.07
C GLY A 108 -10.73 -4.84 0.83
N CYS A 109 -9.45 -4.47 0.96
CA CYS A 109 -8.46 -4.49 -0.11
C CYS A 109 -7.22 -5.34 0.22
N THR A 110 -7.35 -6.27 1.16
CA THR A 110 -6.26 -7.16 1.60
C THR A 110 -5.84 -8.19 0.53
N THR A 111 -6.67 -8.41 -0.48
CA THR A 111 -6.35 -9.29 -1.60
C THR A 111 -6.73 -8.60 -2.91
N LEU A 112 -5.78 -8.53 -3.84
CA LEU A 112 -5.98 -8.00 -5.17
C LEU A 112 -5.72 -9.10 -6.18
N THR A 113 -6.59 -9.25 -7.18
CA THR A 113 -6.41 -10.25 -8.24
C THR A 113 -6.45 -9.62 -9.62
N LEU A 114 -5.60 -10.12 -10.50
CA LEU A 114 -5.55 -9.78 -11.92
C LEU A 114 -5.49 -11.08 -12.73
N ASN A 115 -6.37 -11.23 -13.71
CA ASN A 115 -6.36 -12.40 -14.61
C ASN A 115 -5.86 -12.06 -16.01
N GLN A 116 -5.84 -13.06 -16.91
CA GLN A 116 -5.41 -12.91 -18.30
C GLN A 116 -6.23 -11.88 -19.10
N SER A 117 -7.50 -11.67 -18.72
CA SER A 117 -8.41 -10.73 -19.38
C SER A 117 -8.39 -9.34 -18.72
N LEU A 118 -7.35 -9.05 -17.93
CA LEU A 118 -7.22 -7.82 -17.14
C LEU A 118 -8.40 -7.54 -16.21
N THR A 119 -9.15 -8.58 -15.82
CA THR A 119 -10.20 -8.45 -14.82
C THR A 119 -9.56 -8.22 -13.46
N ARG A 120 -9.92 -7.10 -12.86
CA ARG A 120 -9.40 -6.60 -11.58
C ARG A 120 -10.44 -6.82 -10.50
N THR A 121 -10.04 -7.41 -9.38
CA THR A 121 -10.96 -7.66 -8.25
C THR A 121 -10.24 -7.46 -6.93
N PRO A 122 -10.88 -6.84 -5.92
CA PRO A 122 -12.20 -6.18 -5.92
C PRO A 122 -12.16 -4.79 -6.59
N ALA A 123 -13.15 -4.44 -7.43
CA ALA A 123 -13.10 -3.21 -8.26
C ALA A 123 -12.84 -1.90 -7.48
N GLY A 124 -13.34 -1.78 -6.24
CA GLY A 124 -13.11 -0.58 -5.41
C GLY A 124 -11.69 -0.41 -4.85
N CYS A 125 -10.81 -1.39 -5.10
CA CYS A 125 -9.43 -1.42 -4.64
C CYS A 125 -8.42 -1.22 -5.76
N TRP A 126 -8.88 -0.99 -6.99
CA TRP A 126 -8.09 -0.93 -8.23
C TRP A 126 -8.14 0.43 -8.91
#